data_AF-A0A850QYW1-F1
#
_entry.id   AF-A0A850QYW1-F1
#
_cell.length_a   1.000
_cell.length_b   1.000
_cell.length_c   1.000
_cell.angle_alpha   90.00
_cell.angle_beta   90.00
_cell.angle_gamma   90.00
#
_symmetry.space_group_name_H-M   'P 1'
#
loop_
_entity.id
_entity.type
_entity.pdbx_description
1 polymer ?
#
loop_
_entity_poly.entity_id
_entity_poly.type
_entity_poly.pdbx_seq_one_letter_code
_entity_poly.pdbx_strand_id
1 'polypeptide(L)' 'MSDLTVYTLGSPNGIKIPVALEEMGVMYDLHTIDITKGEQFSAAFSKINPRHKIPV' A
#
# COMPACT_ATOMS: atom_id res chain seq x y z
N MET A 1 2.94 16.61 -0.13
CA MET A 1 3.66 15.36 0.17
C MET A 1 3.47 15.13 1.64
N SER A 2 2.84 14.00 1.97
CA SER A 2 2.62 13.58 3.35
C SER A 2 3.81 12.73 3.82
N ASP A 3 4.03 12.63 5.13
CA ASP A 3 5.09 11.77 5.69
C ASP A 3 4.71 10.27 5.70
N LEU A 4 3.49 9.94 5.25
CA LEU A 4 2.94 8.60 5.24
C LEU A 4 2.63 8.16 3.81
N THR A 5 3.18 7.03 3.37
CA THR A 5 2.84 6.40 2.09
C THR A 5 2.19 5.06 2.33
N VAL A 6 1.08 4.79 1.65
CA VAL A 6 0.36 3.51 1.70
C VAL A 6 0.54 2.78 0.36
N TYR A 7 1.22 1.64 0.42
CA TYR A 7 1.39 0.75 -0.72
C TYR A 7 0.22 -0.22 -0.78
N THR A 8 -0.62 -0.12 -1.81
CA THR A 8 -1.87 -0.88 -1.86
C THR A 8 -2.35 -1.18 -3.29
N LEU A 9 -3.47 -1.88 -3.38
CA LEU A 9 -4.26 -2.12 -4.59
C LEU A 9 -5.72 -2.20 -4.16
N GLY A 10 -6.66 -1.89 -5.06
CA GLY A 10 -8.12 -1.98 -4.84
C GLY A 10 -8.64 -3.40 -4.59
N SER A 11 -8.14 -4.05 -3.54
CA SER A 11 -8.52 -5.36 -3.03
C SER A 11 -9.23 -5.20 -1.68
N PRO A 12 -10.00 -6.19 -1.21
CA PRO A 12 -10.71 -6.09 0.06
C PRO A 12 -9.80 -5.80 1.27
N ASN A 13 -8.56 -6.28 1.27
CA ASN A 13 -7.58 -5.95 2.31
C ASN A 13 -6.89 -4.61 2.04
N GLY A 14 -6.61 -4.29 0.78
CA GLY A 14 -5.89 -3.07 0.40
C GLY A 14 -6.66 -1.78 0.69
N ILE A 15 -7.99 -1.81 0.68
CA ILE A 15 -8.82 -0.62 0.97
C ILE A 15 -8.98 -0.33 2.46
N LYS A 16 -8.68 -1.28 3.36
CA LYS A 16 -8.94 -1.13 4.80
C LYS A 16 -8.16 0.03 5.42
N ILE A 17 -6.89 0.17 5.04
CA ILE A 17 -6.00 1.21 5.57
C ILE A 17 -6.36 2.59 5.00
N PRO A 18 -6.53 2.79 3.68
CA PRO A 18 -7.04 4.05 3.15
C PRO A 18 -8.35 4.50 3.80
N VAL A 19 -9.35 3.61 3.92
CA VAL A 19 -10.62 3.95 4.59
C VAL A 19 -10.40 4.42 6.03
N ALA A 20 -9.58 3.71 6.81
CA ALA A 20 -9.28 4.12 8.18
C ALA A 20 -8.58 5.50 8.24
N LEU A 21 -7.67 5.79 7.31
CA LEU A 21 -6.95 7.07 7.27
C LEU A 21 -7.87 8.23 6.88
N GLU A 22 -8.79 8.01 5.94
CA GLU A 22 -9.84 8.98 5.59
C GLU A 22 -10.74 9.29 6.80
N GLU A 23 -11.21 8.26 7.51
CA GLU A 23 -12.05 8.41 8.72
C GLU A 23 -11.32 9.15 9.85
N MET A 24 -9.99 9.02 9.92
CA MET A 24 -9.15 9.72 10.90
C MET A 24 -8.70 11.12 10.45
N GLY A 25 -8.98 11.51 9.20
CA GLY A 25 -8.50 12.78 8.63
C GLY A 25 -6.98 12.87 8.51
N VAL A 26 -6.28 11.73 8.40
CA VAL A 26 -4.82 11.67 8.28
C VAL A 26 -4.43 11.83 6.81
N MET A 27 -3.51 12.74 6.49
CA MET A 27 -2.98 12.84 5.13
C MET A 27 -1.97 11.74 4.84
N TYR A 28 -2.09 11.11 3.68
CA TYR A 28 -1.20 10.05 3.19
C TYR A 28 -1.09 10.12 1.66
N ASP A 29 0.00 9.56 1.13
CA ASP A 29 0.23 9.39 -0.29
C ASP A 29 -0.07 7.92 -0.66
N LEU A 30 -0.75 7.69 -1.78
CA LEU A 30 -1.06 6.35 -2.27
C LEU A 30 -0.05 5.89 -3.31
N HIS A 31 0.48 4.68 -3.12
CA HIS A 31 1.31 4.01 -4.10
C HIS A 31 0.67 2.67 -4.51
N THR A 32 0.31 2.54 -5.78
CA THR A 32 -0.27 1.29 -6.29
C THR A 32 0.80 0.24 -6.52
N ILE A 33 0.60 -0.97 -5.99
CA ILE A 33 1.40 -2.16 -6.32
C ILE A 33 0.52 -3.11 -7.13
N ASP A 34 0.81 -3.25 -8.43
CA ASP A 34 0.07 -4.12 -9.33
C ASP A 34 0.43 -5.58 -9.09
N ILE A 35 -0.35 -6.24 -8.22
CA ILE A 35 -0.12 -7.64 -7.88
C ILE A 35 -0.39 -8.60 -9.05
N THR A 36 -1.12 -8.16 -10.07
CA THR A 36 -1.41 -8.97 -11.27
C THR A 36 -0.19 -9.08 -12.18
N LYS A 37 0.73 -8.11 -12.09
CA LYS A 37 2.03 -8.11 -12.77
C LYS A 37 3.18 -8.62 -11.90
N GLY A 38 2.90 -8.98 -10.65
CA GLY A 38 3.92 -9.49 -9.72
C GLY A 38 4.82 -8.41 -9.11
N GLU A 39 4.41 -7.14 -9.12
CA GLU A 39 5.23 -6.02 -8.60
C GLU A 39 5.60 -6.16 -7.11
N GLN A 40 4.78 -6.86 -6.33
CA GLN A 40 5.05 -7.21 -4.93
C GLN A 40 6.29 -8.10 -4.75
N PHE A 41 6.76 -8.77 -5.81
CA PHE A 41 7.98 -9.58 -5.79
C PHE A 41 9.22 -8.81 -6.27
N SER A 42 9.06 -7.53 -6.64
CA SER A 42 10.20 -6.69 -7.02
C SER A 42 11.17 -6.52 -5.85
N ALA A 43 12.46 -6.37 -6.15
CA ALA A 43 13.47 -6.08 -5.14
C ALA A 43 13.19 -4.75 -4.40
N ALA A 44 12.54 -3.80 -5.06
CA ALA A 44 12.13 -2.54 -4.45
C ALA A 44 11.06 -2.77 -3.37
N PHE A 45 9.98 -3.49 -3.69
CA PHE A 45 8.92 -3.77 -2.72
C PHE A 45 9.38 -4.74 -1.61
N SER A 46 10.29 -5.66 -1.92
CA SER A 46 10.86 -6.60 -0.93
C SER A 46 11.64 -5.88 0.18
N LYS A 47 12.26 -4.73 -0.13
CA LYS A 47 12.92 -3.89 0.88
C LYS A 47 11.92 -3.20 1.81
N ILE A 48 10.71 -2.94 1.33
CA ILE A 48 9.62 -2.33 2.11
C ILE A 48 8.95 -3.41 2.96
N ASN A 49 8.56 -4.53 2.35
CA ASN A 49 7.95 -5.67 3.04
C ASN A 49 8.44 -7.01 2.44
N PRO A 50 9.31 -7.75 3.15
CA PRO A 50 9.82 -9.03 2.69
C PRO A 50 8.75 -10.13 2.62
N ARG A 51 7.54 -9.88 3.13
CA ARG A 51 6.41 -10.82 3.01
C ARG A 51 5.66 -10.70 1.68
N HIS A 52 5.96 -9.70 0.86
CA HIS A 52 5.32 -9.47 -0.45
C HIS A 52 3.79 -9.35 -0.35
N LYS A 53 3.30 -8.70 0.71
CA LYS A 53 1.86 -8.45 0.93
C LYS A 53 1.57 -6.96 0.98
N ILE A 54 0.38 -6.61 0.53
CA ILE A 54 -0.25 -5.30 0.67
C ILE A 54 -1.50 -5.43 1.57
N PRO A 55 -1.96 -4.35 2.22
CA PRO A 55 -1.34 -3.03 2.28
C PRO A 55 -0.08 -2.99 3.16
N VAL A 56 0.81 -2.03 2.92
CA VAL A 56 1.99 -1.68 3.75
C VAL A 56 2.10 -0.17 3.87
#